data_AF-A0A3C1GPW0-F1
#
_entry.id   AF-A0A3C1GPW0-F1
#
_cell.length_a   1.000
_cell.length_b   1.000
_cell.length_c   1.000
_cell.angle_alpha   90.00
_cell.angle_beta   90.00
_cell.angle_gamma   90.00
#
_symmetry.space_group_name_H-M   'P 1'
#
loop_
_entity.id
_entity.type
_entity.pdbx_description
1 polymer ?
#
loop_
_entity_poly.entity_id
_entity_poly.type
_entity_poly.pdbx_seq_one_letter_code
_entity_poly.pdbx_strand_id
1 'polypeptide(L)'
;MTSQPIDPFFRRLFIVVIIIIALFLLKLMLPVIIPFFVAFVLAYLFNPLVKRLSKYVRRWIAIIVVYTTITVGMALLLWWLIPTLWHQLQAAWEYLPRILSWYNDVVRNWAANNTNILLPALQ
;
A
#
# COMPACT_ATOMS: atom_id res chain seq x y z
N MET A 1 -8.03 -9.96 61.51
CA MET A 1 -7.90 -9.35 60.16
C MET A 1 -6.90 -10.18 59.37
N THR A 2 -7.35 -11.26 58.73
CA THR A 2 -6.48 -12.27 58.09
C THR A 2 -6.43 -12.02 56.59
N SER A 3 -5.38 -11.37 56.10
CA SER A 3 -5.03 -11.38 54.67
C SER A 3 -4.44 -12.74 54.33
N GLN A 4 -5.29 -13.66 53.88
CA GLN A 4 -4.86 -14.94 53.31
C GLN A 4 -3.96 -14.65 52.10
N PRO A 5 -2.72 -15.17 52.05
CA PRO A 5 -1.88 -15.02 50.88
C PRO A 5 -2.53 -15.77 49.71
N ILE A 6 -2.75 -15.07 48.60
CA ILE A 6 -3.29 -15.68 47.38
C ILE A 6 -2.37 -16.83 46.99
N ASP A 7 -2.91 -18.05 46.88
CA ASP A 7 -2.10 -19.21 46.53
C ASP A 7 -1.37 -18.95 45.19
N PRO A 8 -0.08 -19.33 45.11
CA PRO A 8 0.74 -19.08 43.92
C PRO A 8 0.14 -19.69 42.64
N PHE A 9 -0.72 -20.70 42.78
CA PHE A 9 -1.52 -21.29 41.70
C PHE A 9 -2.51 -20.29 41.08
N PHE A 10 -3.34 -19.62 41.89
CA PHE A 10 -4.33 -18.65 41.41
C PHE A 10 -3.67 -17.44 40.76
N ARG A 11 -2.52 -16.99 41.30
CA ARG A 11 -1.76 -15.89 40.70
C ARG A 11 -1.24 -16.25 39.31
N ARG A 12 -0.73 -17.47 39.11
CA ARG A 12 -0.28 -17.95 37.79
C ARG A 12 -1.45 -18.12 36.82
N LEU A 13 -2.55 -18.72 37.27
CA LEU A 13 -3.76 -18.88 36.46
C LEU A 13 -4.32 -17.54 35.99
N PHE A 14 -4.39 -16.56 36.89
CA PHE A 14 -4.87 -15.22 36.58
C PHE A 14 -3.99 -14.52 35.53
N ILE A 15 -2.66 -14.64 35.63
CA ILE A 15 -1.73 -14.11 34.61
C ILE A 15 -1.96 -14.80 33.26
N VAL A 16 -2.11 -16.12 33.24
CA VAL A 16 -2.37 -16.87 31.99
C VAL A 16 -3.69 -16.44 31.36
N VAL A 17 -4.76 -16.30 32.15
CA VAL A 17 -6.05 -15.82 31.67
C VAL A 17 -5.95 -14.41 31.09
N ILE A 18 -5.24 -13.50 31.76
CA ILE A 18 -4.99 -12.15 31.25
C ILE A 18 -4.23 -12.18 29.92
N ILE A 19 -3.19 -13.00 29.82
CA ILE A 19 -2.39 -13.13 28.59
C ILE A 19 -3.26 -13.65 27.45
N ILE A 20 -4.09 -14.68 27.70
CA ILE A 20 -5.01 -15.23 26.68
C ILE A 20 -6.01 -14.15 26.22
N ILE A 21 -6.60 -13.41 27.16
CA ILE A 21 -7.53 -12.32 26.84
C ILE A 21 -6.81 -11.20 26.05
N ALA A 22 -5.61 -10.82 26.44
CA ALA A 22 -4.81 -9.80 25.76
C ALA A 22 -4.45 -10.23 24.33
N LEU A 23 -4.03 -11.47 24.12
CA LEU A 23 -3.73 -12.03 22.80
C LEU A 23 -5.00 -12.11 21.93
N PHE A 24 -6.14 -12.47 22.52
CA PHE A 24 -7.41 -12.49 21.81
C PHE A 24 -7.84 -11.08 21.37
N LEU A 25 -7.72 -10.07 22.25
CA LEU A 25 -7.98 -8.67 21.92
C LEU A 25 -7.00 -8.15 20.86
N LEU A 26 -5.71 -8.47 20.95
CA LEU A 26 -4.72 -8.11 19.94
C LEU A 26 -5.07 -8.69 18.56
N LYS A 27 -5.50 -9.95 18.51
CA LYS A 27 -5.97 -10.57 17.26
C LYS A 27 -7.18 -9.81 16.69
N LEU A 28 -8.10 -9.36 17.54
CA LEU A 28 -9.27 -8.58 17.12
C LEU A 28 -8.88 -7.17 16.64
N MET A 29 -7.85 -6.57 17.23
CA MET A 29 -7.34 -5.24 16.84
C MET A 29 -6.42 -5.28 15.62
N LEU A 30 -5.76 -6.40 15.32
CA LEU A 30 -4.86 -6.57 14.18
C LEU A 30 -5.39 -5.96 12.86
N PRO A 31 -6.65 -6.23 12.42
CA PRO A 31 -7.20 -5.63 11.20
C PRO A 31 -7.37 -4.10 11.28
N VAL A 32 -7.47 -3.53 12.47
CA VAL A 32 -7.61 -2.08 12.70
C VAL A 32 -6.25 -1.39 12.87
N ILE A 33 -5.17 -2.13 13.19
CA ILE A 33 -3.81 -1.57 13.31
C ILE A 33 -3.35 -0.95 12.00
N ILE A 34 -3.57 -1.62 10.87
CA ILE A 34 -3.16 -1.13 9.55
C ILE A 34 -3.83 0.22 9.21
N PRO A 35 -5.17 0.35 9.19
CA PRO A 35 -5.81 1.63 8.87
C PRO A 35 -5.48 2.72 9.90
N PHE A 36 -5.31 2.38 11.18
CA PHE A 36 -4.90 3.33 12.22
C PHE A 36 -3.48 3.86 11.98
N PHE A 37 -2.54 2.97 11.67
CA PHE A 37 -1.16 3.34 11.36
C PHE A 37 -1.08 4.22 10.12
N VAL A 38 -1.82 3.88 9.06
CA VAL A 38 -1.88 4.72 7.85
C VAL A 38 -2.46 6.10 8.19
N ALA A 39 -3.55 6.17 8.96
CA ALA A 39 -4.12 7.45 9.39
C ALA A 39 -3.11 8.28 10.22
N PHE A 40 -2.33 7.65 11.09
CA PHE A 40 -1.28 8.29 11.87
C PHE A 40 -0.17 8.86 10.99
N VAL A 41 0.34 8.06 10.04
CA VAL A 41 1.36 8.50 9.07
C VAL A 41 0.87 9.68 8.24
N LEU A 42 -0.35 9.59 7.69
CA LEU A 42 -0.96 10.67 6.91
C LEU A 42 -1.16 11.93 7.77
N ALA A 43 -1.64 11.77 9.00
CA ALA A 43 -1.80 12.89 9.92
C ALA A 43 -0.47 13.56 10.22
N TYR A 44 0.58 12.78 10.49
CA TYR A 44 1.92 13.31 10.72
C TYR A 44 2.43 14.08 9.49
N LEU A 45 2.26 13.51 8.29
CA LEU A 45 2.70 14.10 7.03
C LEU A 45 1.99 15.42 6.70
N PHE A 46 0.68 15.50 6.94
CA PHE A 46 -0.13 16.69 6.59
C PHE A 46 -0.30 17.69 7.73
N ASN A 47 0.07 17.34 8.96
CA ASN A 47 0.12 18.25 10.10
C ASN A 47 0.83 19.59 9.80
N PRO A 48 1.98 19.67 9.10
CA PRO A 48 2.59 20.96 8.76
C PRO A 48 1.67 21.84 7.90
N LEU A 49 0.92 21.26 6.96
CA LEU A 49 -0.05 22.00 6.14
C LEU A 49 -1.21 22.51 6.99
N VAL A 50 -1.74 21.65 7.86
CA VAL A 50 -2.79 22.02 8.83
C VAL A 50 -2.30 23.16 9.73
N LYS A 51 -1.07 23.09 10.24
CA LYS A 51 -0.47 24.15 11.09
C LYS A 51 -0.28 25.47 10.35
N ARG A 52 0.06 25.44 9.07
CA ARG A 52 0.15 26.66 8.24
C ARG A 52 -1.21 27.29 8.05
N LEU A 53 -2.22 26.48 7.72
CA LEU A 53 -3.58 26.97 7.51
C LEU A 53 -4.25 27.43 8.81
N SER A 54 -3.95 26.77 9.94
CA SER A 54 -4.47 27.14 11.26
C SER A 54 -3.94 28.48 11.78
N LYS A 55 -2.99 29.13 11.09
CA LYS A 55 -2.62 30.53 11.38
C LYS A 55 -3.71 31.50 10.94
N TYR A 56 -4.53 31.12 9.96
CA TYR A 56 -5.56 31.97 9.36
C TYR A 56 -6.98 31.55 9.77
N VAL A 57 -7.19 30.26 10.08
CA VAL A 57 -8.51 29.71 10.47
C VAL A 57 -8.44 28.87 11.74
N ARG A 58 -9.61 28.58 12.34
CA ARG A 58 -9.69 27.67 13.49
C ARG A 58 -9.15 26.28 13.12
N ARG A 59 -8.41 25.64 14.04
CA ARG A 59 -7.70 24.37 13.80
C ARG A 59 -8.59 23.27 13.20
N TRP A 60 -9.83 23.11 13.69
CA TRP A 60 -10.77 22.10 13.18
C TRP A 60 -11.18 22.36 11.72
N ILE A 61 -11.33 23.64 11.33
CA ILE A 61 -11.62 24.02 9.93
C ILE A 61 -10.40 23.72 9.05
N ALA A 62 -9.19 24.04 9.51
CA ALA A 62 -7.96 23.73 8.79
C ALA A 62 -7.80 22.23 8.52
N ILE A 63 -8.13 21.38 9.51
CA ILE A 63 -8.10 19.93 9.35
C ILE A 63 -9.08 19.49 8.26
N ILE A 64 -10.34 19.91 8.34
CA ILE A 64 -11.37 19.54 7.36
C ILE A 64 -10.93 19.96 5.94
N VAL A 65 -10.52 21.21 5.77
CA VAL A 65 -10.10 21.73 4.46
C VAL A 65 -8.92 20.95 3.88
N VAL A 66 -7.85 20.73 4.67
CA VAL A 66 -6.66 20.03 4.20
C VAL A 66 -6.99 18.59 3.81
N TYR A 67 -7.68 17.85 4.68
CA TYR A 67 -8.01 16.45 4.40
C TYR A 67 -8.97 16.31 3.23
N THR A 68 -10.03 17.12 3.15
CA THR A 68 -10.96 17.10 2.02
C THR A 68 -10.25 17.44 0.71
N THR A 69 -9.39 18.45 0.70
CA THR A 69 -8.65 18.85 -0.51
C THR A 69 -7.72 17.75 -1.00
N ILE A 70 -6.99 17.10 -0.08
CA ILE A 70 -6.08 16.00 -0.42
C ILE A 70 -6.86 14.78 -0.89
N THR A 71 -7.94 14.41 -0.22
CA THR A 71 -8.77 13.25 -0.60
C THR A 71 -9.39 13.47 -1.99
N VAL A 72 -9.98 14.64 -2.24
CA VAL A 72 -10.56 14.97 -3.55
C VAL A 72 -9.47 15.04 -4.62
N GLY A 73 -8.35 15.70 -4.33
CA GLY A 73 -7.23 15.80 -5.26
C GLY A 73 -6.66 14.42 -5.62
N MET A 74 -6.50 13.53 -4.64
CA MET A 74 -6.06 12.16 -4.87
C MET A 74 -7.08 11.36 -5.67
N ALA A 75 -8.38 11.50 -5.37
CA ALA A 75 -9.44 10.82 -6.11
C ALA A 75 -9.48 11.27 -7.58
N LEU A 76 -9.36 12.58 -7.85
CA LEU A 76 -9.29 13.13 -9.21
C LEU A 76 -8.01 12.68 -9.93
N LEU A 77 -6.88 12.67 -9.23
CA LEU A 77 -5.61 12.18 -9.77
C LEU A 77 -5.75 10.71 -10.18
N LEU A 78 -6.27 9.85 -9.31
CA LEU A 78 -6.48 8.44 -9.63
C LEU A 78 -7.49 8.26 -10.75
N TRP A 79 -8.59 9.02 -10.75
CA TRP A 79 -9.59 9.01 -11.82
C TRP A 79 -8.96 9.29 -13.17
N TRP A 80 -8.00 10.22 -13.26
CA TRP A 80 -7.33 10.56 -14.52
C TRP A 80 -6.15 9.63 -14.84
N LEU A 81 -5.40 9.22 -13.83
CA LEU A 81 -4.20 8.40 -13.97
C LEU A 81 -4.53 6.96 -14.37
N ILE A 82 -5.53 6.34 -13.73
CA ILE A 82 -5.95 4.96 -14.03
C ILE A 82 -6.28 4.74 -15.51
N PRO A 83 -7.18 5.51 -16.16
CA PRO A 83 -7.50 5.29 -17.57
C PRO A 83 -6.32 5.59 -18.49
N THR A 84 -5.48 6.57 -18.13
CA THR A 84 -4.29 6.90 -18.91
C THR A 84 -3.28 5.77 -18.86
N LEU A 85 -3.01 5.21 -17.68
CA LEU A 85 -2.16 4.03 -17.52
C LEU A 85 -2.75 2.81 -18.23
N TRP A 86 -4.07 2.65 -18.22
CA TRP A 86 -4.74 1.58 -18.94
C TRP A 86 -4.51 1.67 -20.45
N HIS A 87 -4.70 2.86 -21.04
CA HIS A 87 -4.41 3.08 -22.46
C HIS A 87 -2.93 2.88 -22.79
N GLN A 88 -2.03 3.34 -21.92
CA GLN A 88 -0.59 3.10 -22.09
C GLN A 88 -0.26 1.61 -22.05
N LEU A 89 -0.88 0.85 -21.16
CA LEU A 89 -0.67 -0.58 -21.04
C LEU A 89 -1.23 -1.34 -22.24
N GLN A 90 -2.42 -0.98 -22.72
CA GLN A 90 -3.00 -1.53 -23.94
C GLN A 90 -2.11 -1.29 -25.16
N ALA A 91 -1.63 -0.05 -25.33
CA ALA A 91 -0.70 0.28 -26.40
C ALA A 91 0.59 -0.57 -26.28
N ALA A 92 1.17 -0.69 -25.08
CA ALA A 92 2.34 -1.54 -24.86
C ALA A 92 2.08 -3.02 -25.22
N TRP A 93 0.90 -3.55 -24.87
CA TRP A 93 0.48 -4.89 -25.27
C TRP A 93 0.37 -5.05 -26.79
N GLU A 94 -0.14 -4.05 -27.50
CA GLU A 94 -0.20 -4.06 -28.98
C GLU A 94 1.18 -3.96 -29.64
N TYR A 95 2.17 -3.35 -28.99
CA TYR A 95 3.56 -3.31 -29.48
C TYR A 95 4.32 -4.62 -29.26
N LEU A 96 3.90 -5.45 -28.31
CA LEU A 96 4.53 -6.74 -28.01
C LEU A 96 4.66 -7.67 -29.23
N PRO A 97 3.61 -7.92 -30.05
CA PRO A 97 3.73 -8.75 -31.25
C PRO A 97 4.67 -8.16 -32.30
N ARG A 98 4.76 -6.83 -32.40
CA ARG A 98 5.68 -6.16 -33.34
C ARG A 98 7.14 -6.34 -32.92
N ILE A 99 7.42 -6.40 -31.62
CA ILE A 99 8.76 -6.73 -31.09
C ILE A 99 9.11 -8.19 -31.40
N LEU A 100 8.15 -9.10 -31.23
CA LEU A 100 8.31 -10.52 -31.57
C LEU A 100 8.58 -10.72 -33.07
N SER A 101 7.86 -10.02 -33.95
CA SER A 101 8.09 -10.09 -35.40
C SER A 101 9.44 -9.49 -35.80
N TRP A 102 9.83 -8.34 -35.22
CA TRP A 102 11.15 -7.75 -35.47
C TRP A 102 12.29 -8.69 -35.06
N TYR A 103 12.16 -9.39 -33.92
CA TYR A 103 13.12 -10.41 -33.52
C TYR A 103 13.24 -11.52 -34.56
N ASN A 104 12.10 -12.06 -35.02
CA ASN A 104 12.06 -13.14 -35.99
C ASN A 104 12.56 -12.72 -37.39
N ASP A 105 12.29 -11.48 -37.81
CA ASP A 105 12.59 -11.00 -39.17
C ASP A 105 13.97 -10.35 -39.30
N VAL A 106 14.46 -9.69 -38.24
CA VAL A 106 15.72 -8.94 -38.29
C VAL A 106 16.80 -9.71 -37.54
N VAL A 107 16.61 -9.96 -36.24
CA VAL A 107 17.65 -10.55 -35.39
C VAL A 107 17.96 -11.98 -35.81
N ARG A 108 16.92 -12.79 -36.02
CA ARG A 108 17.08 -14.19 -36.43
C ARG A 108 17.63 -14.32 -37.85
N ASN A 109 17.14 -13.54 -38.82
CA ASN A 109 17.65 -13.60 -40.19
C ASN A 109 19.07 -13.06 -40.29
N TRP A 110 19.41 -11.99 -39.56
CA TRP A 110 20.78 -11.48 -39.50
C TRP A 110 21.73 -12.51 -38.86
N ALA A 111 21.32 -13.14 -37.76
CA ALA A 111 22.12 -14.17 -37.11
C ALA A 111 22.31 -15.39 -38.02
N ALA A 112 21.24 -15.87 -38.68
CA ALA A 112 21.32 -17.01 -39.59
C ALA A 112 22.22 -16.73 -40.81
N ASN A 113 22.24 -15.49 -41.33
CA ASN A 113 23.04 -15.14 -42.49
C ASN A 113 24.52 -14.86 -42.17
N ASN A 114 24.83 -14.39 -40.95
CA ASN A 114 26.20 -14.00 -40.56
C ASN A 114 26.87 -15.01 -39.62
N THR A 115 26.12 -15.93 -39.01
CA THR A 115 26.64 -16.91 -38.05
C THR A 115 26.02 -18.28 -38.25
N ASN A 116 26.75 -19.36 -37.93
CA ASN A 116 26.25 -20.75 -37.98
C ASN A 116 25.27 -21.09 -36.83
N ILE A 117 24.71 -20.10 -36.12
CA ILE A 117 23.90 -20.29 -34.92
C ILE A 117 22.42 -20.16 -35.30
N LEU A 118 21.65 -21.23 -35.07
CA LEU A 118 20.21 -21.26 -35.31
C LEU A 118 19.46 -20.77 -34.07
N LEU A 119 18.95 -19.54 -34.13
CA LEU A 119 18.12 -18.97 -33.07
C LEU A 119 16.68 -19.54 -33.14
N PRO A 120 16.09 -19.93 -32.00
CA PRO A 120 14.71 -20.44 -31.95
C PRO A 120 13.71 -19.33 -32.27
N ALA A 121 12.61 -19.68 -32.94
CA ALA A 121 11.53 -18.74 -33.19
C ALA A 121 10.78 -18.44 -31.89
N LEU A 122 10.56 -17.16 -31.61
CA LEU A 122 9.70 -16.74 -30.49
C LEU A 122 8.25 -16.68 -30.99
N GLN A 123 7.36 -17.41 -30.30
CA GLN A 123 5.92 -17.45 -30.53
C GLN A 123 5.21 -16.45 -29.62
#